data_AF-A0A537R0V2-F1
#
_entry.id   AF-A0A537R0V2-F1
#
_cell.length_a   1.000
_cell.length_b   1.000
_cell.length_c   1.000
_cell.angle_alpha   90.00
_cell.angle_beta   90.00
_cell.angle_gamma   90.00
#
_symmetry.space_group_name_H-M   'P 1'
#
loop_
_entity.id
_entity.type
_entity.pdbx_description
1 polymer ?
#
loop_
_entity_poly.entity_id
_entity_poly.type
_entity_poly.pdbx_seq_one_letter_code
_entity_poly.pdbx_strand_id
1 'polypeptide(L)'
;MNDYDPLRDYLRQQSLPEFVLTFEQIEAIIDAALPRAAHRASWWETLRSPQEKMPQREACLAGGYIATRLTDGKRVRFRRMK
;
A
#
# COMPACT_ATOMS: atom_id res chain seq x y z
N MET A 1 0.26 -8.96 -14.99
CA MET A 1 0.26 -9.28 -13.56
C MET A 1 1.24 -8.32 -12.92
N ASN A 2 0.78 -7.50 -11.99
CA ASN A 2 1.59 -6.53 -11.26
C ASN A 2 2.06 -7.21 -9.97
N ASP A 3 3.31 -6.98 -9.55
CA ASP A 3 3.88 -7.56 -8.32
C ASP A 3 3.03 -7.23 -7.07
N TYR A 4 2.17 -6.21 -7.15
CA TYR A 4 1.26 -5.82 -6.08
C TYR A 4 -0.18 -6.34 -6.24
N ASP A 5 -0.47 -7.20 -7.22
CA ASP A 5 -1.77 -7.87 -7.36
C ASP A 5 -2.16 -8.64 -6.07
N PRO A 6 -1.25 -9.38 -5.39
CA PRO A 6 -1.57 -10.02 -4.11
C PRO A 6 -1.97 -9.02 -3.03
N LEU A 7 -1.30 -7.85 -2.97
CA LEU A 7 -1.66 -6.79 -2.04
C LEU A 7 -3.07 -6.26 -2.34
N ARG A 8 -3.39 -6.00 -3.62
CA ARG A 8 -4.75 -5.60 -4.02
C ARG A 8 -5.78 -6.60 -3.52
N ASP A 9 -5.55 -7.89 -3.77
CA ASP A 9 -6.52 -8.94 -3.47
C ASP A 9 -6.67 -9.14 -1.95
N TYR A 10 -5.58 -9.03 -1.19
CA TYR A 10 -5.61 -8.97 0.28
C TYR A 10 -6.46 -7.80 0.77
N LEU A 11 -6.26 -6.59 0.22
CA LEU A 11 -7.01 -5.39 0.62
C LEU A 11 -8.50 -5.52 0.31
N ARG A 12 -8.88 -6.10 -0.84
CA ARG A 12 -10.30 -6.33 -1.22
C ARG A 12 -11.06 -7.20 -0.22
N GLN A 13 -10.38 -8.13 0.43
CA GLN A 13 -10.98 -9.03 1.42
C GLN A 13 -11.20 -8.36 2.79
N GLN A 14 -10.63 -7.18 3.02
CA GLN A 14 -10.75 -6.49 4.30
C GLN A 14 -12.11 -5.80 4.44
N SER A 15 -12.68 -5.87 5.65
CA SER A 15 -13.92 -5.18 6.02
C SER A 15 -13.67 -3.93 6.87
N LEU A 16 -12.49 -3.81 7.47
CA LEU A 16 -12.16 -2.73 8.40
C LEU A 16 -12.09 -1.36 7.70
N PRO A 17 -12.59 -0.29 8.34
CA PRO A 17 -12.49 1.07 7.78
C PRO A 17 -11.04 1.57 7.76
N GLU A 18 -10.21 1.09 8.68
CA GLU A 18 -8.79 1.42 8.75
C GLU A 18 -8.03 0.29 9.44
N PHE A 19 -6.81 -0.02 8.96
CA PHE A 19 -5.86 -0.89 9.62
C PHE A 19 -4.43 -0.56 9.20
N VAL A 20 -3.45 -1.20 9.82
CA VAL A 20 -2.03 -0.96 9.58
C VAL A 20 -1.33 -2.28 9.28
N LEU A 21 -0.46 -2.28 8.28
CA LEU A 21 0.48 -3.38 8.01
C LEU A 21 1.92 -2.90 8.18
N THR A 22 2.78 -3.77 8.67
CA THR A 22 4.24 -3.58 8.61
C THR A 22 4.75 -3.84 7.19
N PHE A 23 5.95 -3.36 6.88
CA PHE A 23 6.61 -3.67 5.62
C PHE A 23 6.79 -5.19 5.46
N GLU A 24 7.22 -5.88 6.52
CA GLU A 24 7.35 -7.36 6.52
C GLU A 24 6.01 -8.07 6.21
N GLN A 25 4.90 -7.58 6.74
CA GLN A 25 3.57 -8.14 6.41
C GLN A 25 3.20 -7.89 4.95
N ILE A 26 3.53 -6.72 4.41
CA ILE A 26 3.28 -6.40 3.00
C ILE A 26 4.16 -7.28 2.10
N GLU A 27 5.43 -7.43 2.43
CA GLU A 27 6.40 -8.27 1.72
C GLU A 27 5.94 -9.74 1.70
N ALA A 28 5.44 -10.24 2.83
CA ALA A 28 4.86 -11.57 2.91
C ALA A 28 3.58 -11.73 2.06
N ILE A 29 2.77 -10.68 1.92
CA ILE A 29 1.57 -10.70 1.05
C ILE A 29 1.96 -10.74 -0.42
N ILE A 30 2.95 -9.95 -0.83
CA ILE A 30 3.39 -9.85 -2.24
C ILE A 30 4.46 -10.90 -2.63
N ASP A 31 4.90 -11.71 -1.67
CA ASP A 31 6.00 -12.67 -1.82
C ASP A 31 7.28 -12.07 -2.42
N ALA A 32 7.58 -10.83 -2.01
CA ALA A 32 8.72 -10.06 -2.53
C ALA A 32 9.15 -8.98 -1.55
N ALA A 33 10.45 -8.63 -1.58
CA ALA A 33 10.98 -7.52 -0.80
C ALA A 33 10.49 -6.17 -1.36
N LEU A 34 10.13 -5.25 -0.48
CA LEU A 34 9.77 -3.90 -0.87
C LEU A 34 11.02 -3.16 -1.37
N PRO A 35 10.89 -2.33 -2.42
CA PRO A 35 12.02 -1.54 -2.88
C PRO A 35 12.41 -0.51 -1.82
N ARG A 36 13.67 -0.08 -1.80
CA ARG A 36 14.16 1.01 -0.93
C ARG A 36 13.28 2.28 -1.00
N ALA A 37 12.65 2.51 -2.15
CA ALA A 37 11.71 3.60 -2.35
C ALA A 37 10.53 3.58 -1.37
N ALA A 38 10.09 2.41 -0.90
CA ALA A 38 8.97 2.24 0.04
C ALA A 38 9.17 2.94 1.39
N HIS A 39 10.42 3.23 1.78
CA HIS A 39 10.70 4.05 2.95
C HIS A 39 10.34 5.53 2.79
N ARG A 40 9.99 6.00 1.59
CA ARG A 40 9.55 7.37 1.34
C ARG A 40 8.03 7.45 1.43
N ALA A 41 7.52 8.45 2.14
CA ALA A 41 6.06 8.73 2.21
C ALA A 41 5.46 8.92 0.81
N SER A 42 6.18 9.63 -0.06
CA SER A 42 5.81 9.81 -1.46
C SER A 42 5.81 8.52 -2.28
N TRP A 43 6.23 7.36 -1.78
CA TRP A 43 6.00 6.10 -2.50
C TRP A 43 4.56 5.62 -2.32
N TRP A 44 4.00 5.79 -1.13
CA TRP A 44 2.67 5.29 -0.77
C TRP A 44 1.55 6.30 -1.03
N GLU A 45 1.83 7.59 -0.82
CA GLU A 45 0.79 8.64 -0.82
C GLU A 45 0.52 9.20 -2.22
N THR A 46 -0.65 8.88 -2.79
CA THR A 46 -1.11 9.37 -4.10
C THR A 46 -1.22 10.91 -4.16
N LEU A 47 -1.63 11.57 -3.06
CA LEU A 47 -1.77 13.03 -3.01
C LEU A 47 -0.45 13.79 -3.17
N ARG A 48 0.70 13.14 -2.89
CA ARG A 48 2.01 13.78 -2.99
C ARG A 48 2.62 13.74 -4.38
N SER A 49 2.26 12.75 -5.20
CA SER A 49 2.68 12.68 -6.60
C SER A 49 1.55 12.14 -7.48
N PRO A 50 0.47 12.90 -7.72
CA PRO A 50 -0.71 12.42 -8.46
C PRO A 50 -0.43 12.05 -9.92
N GLN A 51 0.67 12.56 -10.49
CA GLN A 51 1.11 12.27 -11.86
C GLN A 51 1.88 10.94 -11.98
N GLU A 52 2.40 10.41 -10.86
CA GLU A 52 3.17 9.17 -10.84
C GLU A 52 2.23 7.97 -10.66
N LYS A 53 2.00 7.25 -11.77
CA LYS A 53 1.31 5.95 -11.77
C LYS A 53 2.28 4.89 -11.24
N MET A 54 2.24 4.67 -9.93
CA MET A 54 3.06 3.65 -9.30
C MET A 54 2.25 2.36 -9.05
N PRO A 55 2.82 1.18 -9.35
CA PRO A 55 2.11 -0.09 -9.35
C PRO A 55 1.47 -0.45 -7.99
N GLN A 56 2.14 -0.17 -6.88
CA GLN A 56 1.62 -0.38 -5.53
C GLN A 56 0.45 0.54 -5.19
N ARG A 57 0.47 1.78 -5.69
CA ARG A 57 -0.61 2.75 -5.42
C ARG A 57 -1.87 2.33 -6.16
N GLU A 58 -1.73 1.93 -7.42
CA GLU A 58 -2.82 1.39 -8.21
C GLU A 58 -3.42 0.14 -7.55
N ALA A 59 -2.57 -0.76 -7.03
CA ALA A 59 -3.03 -1.91 -6.27
C ALA A 59 -3.81 -1.52 -4.99
N CYS A 60 -3.34 -0.52 -4.23
CA CYS A 60 -4.05 -0.02 -3.05
C CYS A 60 -5.43 0.54 -3.40
N LEU A 61 -5.48 1.41 -4.43
CA LEU A 61 -6.72 2.04 -4.89
C LEU A 61 -7.69 1.00 -5.45
N ALA A 62 -7.21 0.06 -6.27
CA ALA A 62 -8.02 -1.05 -6.80
C ALA A 62 -8.47 -2.04 -5.70
N GLY A 63 -7.78 -2.02 -4.55
CA GLY A 63 -8.16 -2.69 -3.31
C GLY A 63 -9.20 -1.94 -2.48
N GLY A 64 -9.52 -0.70 -2.83
CA GLY A 64 -10.48 0.15 -2.12
C GLY A 64 -9.89 0.92 -0.94
N TYR A 65 -8.56 1.07 -0.86
CA TYR A 65 -7.88 1.73 0.25
C TYR A 65 -6.90 2.81 -0.20
N ILE A 66 -6.84 3.89 0.57
CA ILE A 66 -5.77 4.89 0.49
C ILE A 66 -4.66 4.48 1.46
N ALA A 67 -3.45 4.33 0.94
CA ALA A 67 -2.25 4.03 1.72
C ALA A 67 -1.60 5.32 2.24
N THR A 68 -1.11 5.30 3.47
CA THR A 68 -0.33 6.39 4.08
C THR A 68 0.75 5.79 4.96
N ARG A 69 2.01 6.14 4.70
CA ARG A 69 3.14 5.64 5.49
C ARG A 69 3.14 6.31 6.85
N LEU A 70 3.33 5.54 7.92
CA LEU A 70 3.47 6.08 9.26
C LEU A 70 4.85 6.69 9.48
N THR A 71 4.97 7.57 10.48
CA THR A 71 6.20 8.32 10.78
C THR A 71 7.34 7.44 11.27
N ASP A 72 7.04 6.23 11.75
CA ASP A 72 8.04 5.24 12.17
C ASP A 72 8.84 4.62 11.02
N GLY A 73 8.40 4.85 9.77
CA GLY A 73 9.05 4.40 8.57
C GLY A 73 9.05 2.91 8.29
N LYS A 74 8.22 2.13 9.00
CA LYS A 74 8.13 0.67 8.85
C LYS A 74 6.70 0.17 8.67
N ARG A 75 5.70 1.06 8.78
CA ARG A 75 4.29 0.70 8.70
C ARG A 75 3.53 1.57 7.71
N VAL A 76 2.47 1.00 7.14
CA VAL A 76 1.54 1.68 6.23
C VAL A 76 0.14 1.51 6.79
N ARG A 77 -0.55 2.64 6.97
CA ARG A 77 -1.98 2.69 7.27
C ARG A 77 -2.76 2.60 5.96
N PHE A 78 -3.76 1.74 5.94
CA PHE A 78 -4.73 1.62 4.85
C PHE A 78 -6.07 2.10 5.37
N ARG A 79 -6.61 3.16 4.75
CA ARG A 79 -7.93 3.71 5.07
C ARG A 79 -8.88 3.51 3.91
N ARG A 80 -10.06 2.93 4.17
CA ARG A 80 -11.03 2.59 3.15
C ARG A 80 -11.52 3.85 2.43
N MET A 81 -11.62 3.76 1.11
CA MET A 81 -12.23 4.79 0.28
C MET A 81 -13.75 4.75 0.53
N LYS A 82 -14.36 5.90 0.77
CA LYS A 82 -15.82 6.02 0.91
C LYS A 82 -16.51 5.77 -0.42
#